data_AF-A0A947T7N1-F1
#
_entry.id   AF-A0A947T7N1-F1
#
_cell.length_a   1.000
_cell.length_b   1.000
_cell.length_c   1.000
_cell.angle_alpha   90.00
_cell.angle_beta   90.00
_cell.angle_gamma   90.00
#
_symmetry.space_group_name_H-M   'P 1'
#
loop_
_entity.id
_entity.type
_entity.pdbx_description
1 polymer ?
#
loop_
_entity_poly.entity_id
_entity_poly.type
_entity_poly.pdbx_seq_one_letter_code
_entity_poly.pdbx_strand_id
1 'polypeptide(L)'
;MSTAYERYRAERLADSKFKALYVQKRAEIDLIDSILAHIEQRRKQLGLSKADLARLVGMRPEAVRRLLSAKSSNPTLFTVTKLASVLGMQIEVKPSVSAGKLGPKVRKVAKELATAAR
;
A
#
# COMPACT_ATOMS: atom_id res chain seq x y z
N MET A 1 14.63 7.19 26.48
CA MET A 1 15.45 8.27 25.90
C MET A 1 15.13 8.37 24.42
N SER A 2 14.93 9.58 23.88
CA SER A 2 14.67 9.74 22.45
C SER A 2 15.96 9.57 21.64
N THR A 3 15.90 8.77 20.57
CA THR A 3 17.07 8.54 19.72
C THR A 3 17.43 9.80 18.92
N ALA A 4 18.68 9.90 18.45
CA ALA A 4 19.08 11.00 17.57
C ALA A 4 18.20 11.08 16.31
N TYR A 5 17.78 9.93 15.78
CA TYR A 5 16.84 9.84 14.66
C TYR A 5 15.45 10.41 14.99
N GLU A 6 14.91 10.11 16.16
CA GLU A 6 13.59 10.62 16.57
C GLU A 6 13.57 12.14 16.69
N ARG A 7 14.64 12.74 17.23
CA ARG A 7 14.81 14.20 17.30
C ARG A 7 14.89 14.82 15.91
N TYR A 8 15.75 14.29 15.03
CA TYR A 8 15.84 14.74 13.64
C TYR A 8 14.50 14.64 12.90
N ARG A 9 13.79 13.52 13.09
CA ARG A 9 12.47 13.32 12.48
C ARG A 9 11.46 14.34 13.00
N ALA A 10 11.45 14.63 14.29
CA ALA A 10 10.54 15.61 14.88
C ALA A 10 10.77 17.02 14.32
N GLU A 11 12.03 17.44 14.22
CA GLU A 11 12.41 18.72 13.62
C GLU A 11 11.98 18.81 12.14
N ARG A 12 12.22 17.76 11.35
CA ARG A 12 11.83 17.74 9.93
C ARG A 12 10.31 17.79 9.76
N LEU A 13 9.55 17.14 10.64
CA LEU A 13 8.09 17.15 10.62
C LEU A 13 7.46 18.47 11.07
N ALA A 14 8.24 19.41 11.61
CA ALA A 14 7.77 20.77 11.90
C ALA A 14 7.55 21.59 10.61
N ASP A 15 8.29 21.29 9.54
CA ASP A 15 8.05 21.90 8.22
C ASP A 15 6.75 21.37 7.59
N SER A 16 5.82 22.26 7.29
CA SER A 16 4.48 21.91 6.79
C SER A 16 4.50 21.19 5.44
N LYS A 17 5.42 21.57 4.54
CA LYS A 17 5.57 20.95 3.21
C LYS A 17 6.14 19.54 3.35
N PHE A 18 7.19 19.38 4.15
CA PHE A 18 7.78 18.08 4.45
C PHE A 18 6.79 17.17 5.15
N LYS A 19 6.04 17.67 6.13
CA LYS A 19 4.99 16.91 6.83
C LYS A 19 3.94 16.39 5.86
N ALA A 20 3.44 17.23 4.94
CA ALA A 20 2.46 16.82 3.95
C ALA A 20 2.99 15.69 3.04
N LEU A 21 4.21 15.84 2.52
CA LEU A 21 4.86 14.82 1.69
C LEU A 21 5.11 13.52 2.48
N TYR A 22 5.57 13.64 3.72
CA TYR A 22 5.81 12.50 4.61
C TYR A 22 4.51 11.71 4.86
N VAL A 23 3.41 12.40 5.17
CA VAL A 23 2.10 11.77 5.37
C VAL A 23 1.63 11.07 4.10
N GLN A 24 1.77 11.70 2.93
CA GLN A 24 1.42 11.08 1.66
C GLN A 24 2.22 9.79 1.42
N LYS A 25 3.54 9.83 1.56
CA LYS A 25 4.41 8.66 1.37
C LYS A 25 4.16 7.58 2.41
N ARG A 26 3.83 7.97 3.64
CA ARG A 26 3.46 7.02 4.67
C ARG A 26 2.16 6.29 4.34
N ALA A 27 1.15 7.01 3.85
CA ALA A 27 -0.11 6.42 3.41
C ALA A 27 0.07 5.44 2.24
N GLU A 28 0.98 5.72 1.30
CA GLU A 28 1.33 4.77 0.22
C GLU A 28 1.90 3.46 0.78
N ILE A 29 2.81 3.53 1.77
CA ILE A 29 3.39 2.35 2.42
C ILE A 29 2.34 1.58 3.22
N ASP A 30 1.55 2.29 4.04
CA ASP A 30 0.54 1.67 4.89
C ASP A 30 -0.55 0.95 4.05
N LEU A 31 -0.86 1.45 2.84
CA LEU A 31 -1.76 0.78 1.90
C LEU A 31 -1.19 -0.57 1.42
N ILE A 32 0.09 -0.61 1.04
CA ILE A 32 0.76 -1.85 0.59
C ILE A 32 0.81 -2.87 1.73
N ASP A 33 1.20 -2.42 2.93
CA ASP A 33 1.26 -3.28 4.12
C ASP A 33 -0.13 -3.85 4.45
N SER A 34 -1.18 -3.02 4.32
CA SER A 34 -2.57 -3.45 4.51
C SER A 34 -2.96 -4.55 3.52
N ILE A 35 -2.67 -4.38 2.22
CA ILE A 35 -2.98 -5.39 1.20
C ILE A 35 -2.28 -6.72 1.50
N LEU A 36 -0.99 -6.69 1.84
CA LEU A 36 -0.23 -7.89 2.19
C LEU A 36 -0.75 -8.57 3.46
N ALA A 37 -1.18 -7.78 4.45
CA ALA A 37 -1.78 -8.30 5.67
C ALA A 37 -3.09 -9.07 5.38
N HIS A 38 -3.95 -8.55 4.49
CA HIS A 38 -5.18 -9.24 4.09
C HIS A 38 -4.88 -10.56 3.35
N ILE A 39 -3.88 -10.57 2.46
CA ILE A 39 -3.42 -11.79 1.78
C ILE A 39 -2.91 -12.82 2.79
N GLU A 40 -2.06 -12.40 3.72
CA GLU A 40 -1.50 -13.27 4.76
C GLU A 40 -2.60 -13.84 5.68
N GLN A 41 -3.59 -13.03 6.03
CA GLN A 41 -4.74 -13.46 6.81
C GLN A 41 -5.59 -14.49 6.05
N ARG A 42 -5.90 -14.23 4.77
CA ARG A 42 -6.66 -15.18 3.94
C ARG A 42 -5.93 -16.50 3.77
N ARG A 43 -4.62 -16.46 3.50
CA ARG A 43 -3.76 -17.65 3.46
C ARG A 43 -3.89 -18.48 4.73
N LYS A 44 -3.81 -17.83 5.91
CA LYS A 44 -3.95 -18.50 7.22
C LYS A 44 -5.34 -19.11 7.41
N GLN A 45 -6.40 -18.43 7.01
CA GLN A 45 -7.79 -18.96 7.09
C GLN A 45 -7.97 -20.23 6.25
N LEU A 46 -7.28 -20.33 5.11
CA LEU A 46 -7.30 -21.50 4.24
C LEU A 46 -6.36 -22.63 4.70
N GLY A 47 -5.65 -22.46 5.82
CA GLY A 47 -4.70 -23.46 6.34
C GLY A 47 -3.45 -23.67 5.49
N LEU A 48 -3.22 -22.84 4.46
CA LEU A 48 -2.08 -22.96 3.55
C LEU A 48 -0.81 -22.47 4.23
N SER A 49 0.32 -23.15 4.10
CA SER A 49 1.63 -22.58 4.47
C SER A 49 2.10 -21.55 3.43
N LYS A 50 3.15 -20.78 3.74
CA LYS A 50 3.80 -19.89 2.75
C LYS A 50 4.41 -20.67 1.58
N ALA A 51 4.84 -21.91 1.82
CA ALA A 51 5.36 -22.77 0.76
C ALA A 51 4.23 -23.30 -0.13
N ASP A 52 3.07 -23.63 0.44
CA ASP A 52 1.90 -24.08 -0.33
C ASP A 52 1.39 -22.96 -1.23
N LEU A 53 1.28 -21.74 -0.72
CA LEU A 53 0.95 -20.57 -1.52
C LEU A 53 1.95 -20.35 -2.66
N ALA A 54 3.25 -20.51 -2.39
CA ALA A 54 4.28 -20.40 -3.42
C ALA A 54 4.11 -21.43 -4.53
N ARG A 55 3.78 -22.68 -4.20
CA ARG A 55 3.50 -23.73 -5.19
C ARG A 55 2.25 -23.42 -6.01
N LEU A 56 1.15 -23.02 -5.36
CA LEU A 56 -0.11 -22.67 -6.03
C LEU A 56 0.06 -21.52 -7.04
N VAL A 57 0.85 -20.51 -6.66
CA VAL A 57 1.07 -19.33 -7.49
C VAL A 57 2.25 -19.51 -8.47
N GLY A 58 2.94 -20.65 -8.46
CA GLY A 58 4.11 -20.90 -9.31
C GLY A 58 5.25 -19.90 -9.04
N MET A 59 5.54 -19.62 -7.77
CA MET A 59 6.66 -18.77 -7.33
C MET A 59 7.63 -19.55 -6.45
N ARG A 60 8.87 -19.05 -6.36
CA ARG A 60 9.87 -19.62 -5.43
C ARG A 60 9.44 -19.42 -3.97
N PRO A 61 9.50 -20.44 -3.10
CA PRO A 61 9.14 -20.33 -1.69
C PRO A 61 9.86 -19.21 -0.93
N GLU A 62 11.14 -18.96 -1.25
CA GLU A 62 11.95 -17.90 -0.64
C GLU A 62 11.41 -16.51 -0.99
N ALA A 63 10.95 -16.33 -2.23
CA ALA A 63 10.36 -15.07 -2.69
C ALA A 63 9.05 -14.77 -1.94
N VAL A 64 8.19 -15.77 -1.78
CA VAL A 64 6.93 -15.63 -1.02
C VAL A 64 7.20 -15.41 0.47
N ARG A 65 8.17 -16.13 1.06
CA ARG A 65 8.57 -15.89 2.45
C ARG A 65 9.10 -14.47 2.66
N ARG A 66 9.96 -13.98 1.77
CA ARG A 66 10.46 -12.60 1.86
C ARG A 66 9.34 -11.59 1.70
N LEU A 67 8.43 -11.80 0.75
CA LEU A 67 7.28 -10.94 0.51
C LEU A 67 6.37 -10.82 1.74
N LEU A 68 6.06 -11.96 2.39
CA LEU A 68 5.08 -12.04 3.48
C LEU A 68 5.70 -11.96 4.89
N SER A 69 7.01 -11.80 5.02
CA SER A 69 7.69 -11.69 6.31
C SER A 69 8.55 -10.43 6.44
N ALA A 70 8.83 -9.71 5.35
CA ALA A 70 9.59 -8.48 5.43
C ALA A 70 8.79 -7.38 6.15
N LYS A 71 9.49 -6.58 6.97
CA LYS A 71 8.92 -5.41 7.64
C LYS A 71 8.44 -4.34 6.66
N SER A 72 9.04 -4.31 5.47
CA SER A 72 8.59 -3.53 4.32
C SER A 72 8.83 -4.34 3.05
N SER A 73 7.79 -4.51 2.25
CA SER A 73 7.89 -5.10 0.92
C SER A 73 7.17 -4.21 -0.09
N ASN A 74 7.72 -4.09 -1.29
CA ASN A 74 7.10 -3.33 -2.38
C ASN A 74 6.80 -4.26 -3.57
N PRO A 75 5.77 -5.12 -3.47
CA PRO A 75 5.37 -5.97 -4.58
C PRO A 75 4.83 -5.14 -5.75
N THR A 76 4.97 -5.68 -6.96
CA THR A 76 4.22 -5.17 -8.10
C THR A 76 2.73 -5.52 -7.95
N LEU A 77 1.85 -4.70 -8.54
CA LEU A 77 0.41 -5.01 -8.59
C LEU A 77 0.15 -6.40 -9.20
N PHE A 78 0.93 -6.78 -10.23
CA PHE A 78 0.88 -8.11 -10.83
C PHE A 78 1.13 -9.23 -9.82
N THR A 79 2.07 -9.05 -8.89
CA THR A 79 2.35 -10.04 -7.85
C THR A 79 1.16 -10.14 -6.88
N VAL A 80 0.59 -9.01 -6.49
CA VAL A 80 -0.57 -8.95 -5.60
C VAL A 80 -1.78 -9.64 -6.22
N THR A 81 -2.09 -9.34 -7.49
CA THR A 81 -3.23 -9.95 -8.20
C THR A 81 -3.07 -11.46 -8.35
N LYS A 82 -1.84 -11.94 -8.61
CA LYS A 82 -1.54 -13.37 -8.73
C LYS A 82 -1.75 -14.12 -7.42
N LEU A 83 -1.39 -13.51 -6.29
CA LEU A 83 -1.65 -14.08 -4.95
C LEU A 83 -3.14 -14.05 -4.62
N ALA A 84 -3.82 -12.94 -4.92
CA ALA A 84 -5.24 -12.80 -4.67
C ALA A 84 -6.08 -13.84 -5.45
N SER A 85 -5.74 -14.11 -6.71
CA SER A 85 -6.50 -15.03 -7.56
C SER A 85 -6.51 -16.47 -7.04
N VAL A 86 -5.37 -16.99 -6.59
CA VAL A 86 -5.27 -18.35 -6.03
C VAL A 86 -5.90 -18.47 -4.63
N LEU A 87 -6.13 -17.35 -3.95
CA LEU A 87 -6.77 -17.27 -2.63
C LEU A 87 -8.28 -16.98 -2.70
N GLY A 88 -8.83 -16.84 -3.92
CA GLY A 88 -10.23 -16.48 -4.15
C GLY A 88 -10.57 -15.08 -3.64
N MET A 89 -9.63 -14.13 -3.76
CA MET A 89 -9.81 -12.75 -3.32
C MET A 89 -10.03 -11.83 -4.53
N GLN A 90 -10.85 -10.81 -4.34
CA GLN A 90 -11.02 -9.70 -5.27
C GLN A 90 -10.29 -8.46 -4.77
N ILE A 91 -9.68 -7.70 -5.69
CA ILE A 91 -9.07 -6.41 -5.38
C ILE A 91 -10.05 -5.32 -5.84
N GLU A 92 -10.43 -4.44 -4.91
CA GLU A 92 -11.32 -3.31 -5.17
C GLU A 92 -10.60 -2.00 -4.86
N VAL A 93 -10.76 -1.01 -5.74
CA VAL A 93 -10.27 0.36 -5.52
C VAL A 93 -11.46 1.23 -5.15
N LYS A 94 -11.38 1.87 -3.98
CA LYS A 94 -12.42 2.75 -3.45
C LYS A 94 -11.83 4.12 -3.11
N PRO A 95 -12.60 5.21 -3.21
CA PRO A 95 -12.15 6.53 -2.75
C PRO A 95 -11.76 6.48 -1.27
N SER A 96 -10.55 6.91 -0.93
CA SER A 96 -10.09 7.04 0.46
C SER A 96 -10.50 8.36 1.11
N VAL A 97 -10.86 9.34 0.28
CA VAL A 97 -11.36 10.65 0.69
C VAL A 97 -12.44 11.12 -0.27
N SER A 98 -13.31 12.02 0.17
CA SER A 98 -14.26 12.66 -0.72
C SER A 98 -13.55 13.57 -1.73
N ALA A 99 -14.18 13.80 -2.90
CA ALA A 99 -13.71 14.81 -3.85
C ALA A 99 -13.55 16.20 -3.20
N GLY A 100 -14.34 16.45 -2.14
CA GLY A 100 -14.26 17.51 -1.13
C GLY A 100 -12.87 17.79 -0.55
N LYS A 101 -12.06 16.74 -0.42
CA LYS A 101 -10.78 16.75 0.31
C LYS A 101 -9.58 16.41 -0.58
N LEU A 102 -9.79 16.18 -1.88
CA LEU A 102 -8.70 16.04 -2.83
C LEU A 102 -7.88 17.34 -2.86
N GLY A 103 -6.55 17.23 -2.90
CA GLY A 103 -5.66 18.38 -2.85
C GLY A 103 -5.95 19.42 -3.94
N PRO A 104 -5.59 20.71 -3.71
CA PRO A 104 -5.97 21.82 -4.58
C PRO A 104 -5.56 21.65 -6.05
N LYS A 105 -4.45 20.94 -6.32
CA LYS A 105 -4.01 20.61 -7.69
C LYS A 105 -4.98 19.67 -8.42
N VAL A 106 -5.46 18.62 -7.76
CA VAL A 106 -6.39 17.64 -8.36
C VAL A 106 -7.74 18.30 -8.64
N ARG A 107 -8.20 19.17 -7.73
CA ARG A 107 -9.42 19.95 -7.91
C ARG A 107 -9.34 20.93 -9.07
N LYS A 108 -8.22 21.66 -9.19
CA LYS A 108 -8.00 22.63 -10.27
C LYS A 108 -8.00 21.92 -11.62
N VAL A 109 -7.21 20.84 -11.75
CA VAL A 109 -7.14 20.03 -12.98
C VAL A 109 -8.50 19.40 -13.31
N ALA A 110 -9.20 18.82 -12.33
CA ALA A 110 -10.52 18.23 -12.55
C ALA A 110 -11.56 19.28 -12.98
N LYS A 111 -11.51 20.50 -12.41
CA LYS A 111 -12.39 21.60 -12.78
C LYS A 111 -12.09 22.10 -14.19
N GLU A 112 -10.82 22.30 -14.53
CA GLU A 112 -10.37 22.72 -15.86
C GLU A 112 -10.82 21.74 -16.95
N LEU A 113 -10.61 20.43 -16.73
CA LEU A 113 -11.06 19.37 -17.65
C LEU A 113 -12.59 19.30 -17.78
N ALA A 114 -13.35 19.55 -16.71
CA ALA A 114 -14.81 19.56 -16.76
C ALA A 114 -15.39 20.77 -17.52
N THR A 115 -14.71 21.92 -17.50
CA THR A 115 -15.06 23.09 -18.33
C THR A 115 -14.67 22.92 -19.79
N ALA A 116 -13.57 22.20 -20.09
CA ALA A 116 -13.11 21.96 -21.46
C ALA A 116 -13.94 20.90 -22.22
N ALA A 117 -14.75 20.11 -21.50
CA ALA A 117 -15.65 19.11 -22.07
C ALA A 117 -17.09 19.63 -22.28
N ARG A 118 -17.32 20.94 -22.12
CA ARG A 118 -18.58 21.65 -22.39
C ARG A 118 -18.39 22.61 -23.55
#